data_AF-A0A8S3G7N6-F1
#
_entry.id   AF-A0A8S3G7N6-F1
#
_cell.length_a   1.000
_cell.length_b   1.000
_cell.length_c   1.000
_cell.angle_alpha   90.00
_cell.angle_beta   90.00
_cell.angle_gamma   90.00
#
_symmetry.space_group_name_H-M   'P 1'
#
loop_
_entity.id
_entity.type
_entity.pdbx_description
1 polymer ?
#
loop_
_entity_poly.entity_id
_entity_poly.type
_entity_poly.pdbx_seq_one_letter_code
_entity_poly.pdbx_strand_id
1 'polypeptide(L)'
;LPNLTDEMTSISRWYKPYLEREAVCDALQQADYGAFILRNSTTHTDCYALSIKVPKFTHESNIVHYLIEKIIVDSCPNYRIKGTIKQFPTLLSLLIHHSVMPEILPITLNLNESFTI
;
A
#
# COMPACT_ATOMS: atom_id res chain seq x y z
N LEU A 1 15.89 -6.24 12.48
CA LEU A 1 14.58 -5.91 13.09
C LEU A 1 13.55 -6.01 11.98
N PRO A 2 12.46 -6.79 12.15
CA PRO A 2 11.42 -6.92 11.14
C PRO A 2 10.91 -5.52 10.77
N ASN A 3 10.63 -5.28 9.48
CA ASN A 3 9.89 -4.15 8.93
C ASN A 3 9.56 -3.02 9.92
N LEU A 4 10.59 -2.25 10.33
CA LEU A 4 10.39 -1.05 11.13
C LEU A 4 9.78 0.00 10.18
N THR A 5 8.47 0.13 10.26
CA THR A 5 7.73 1.25 9.68
C THR A 5 7.96 2.49 10.52
N ASP A 6 7.94 3.67 9.89
CA ASP A 6 7.96 4.92 10.64
C ASP A 6 6.73 5.02 11.56
N GLU A 7 6.82 5.84 12.60
CA GLU A 7 5.76 5.97 13.62
C GLU A 7 4.42 6.36 12.99
N MET A 8 4.44 7.29 12.04
CA MET A 8 3.22 7.76 11.36
C MET A 8 2.54 6.66 10.56
N THR A 9 3.31 5.86 9.81
CA THR A 9 2.78 4.67 9.13
C THR A 9 2.19 3.69 10.15
N SER A 10 2.86 3.49 11.28
CA SER A 10 2.48 2.50 12.30
C SER A 10 1.14 2.83 13.00
N ILE A 11 0.82 4.11 13.17
CA ILE A 11 -0.45 4.57 13.77
C ILE A 11 -1.56 4.83 12.74
N SER A 12 -1.26 4.73 11.44
CA SER A 12 -2.20 5.05 10.37
C SER A 12 -3.30 3.99 10.24
N ARG A 13 -4.54 4.44 10.02
CA ARG A 13 -5.71 3.54 9.92
C ARG A 13 -5.67 2.62 8.71
N TRP A 14 -4.98 3.02 7.64
CA TRP A 14 -4.78 2.22 6.43
C TRP A 14 -3.65 1.18 6.57
N TYR A 15 -2.86 1.19 7.66
CA TYR A 15 -1.84 0.17 7.90
C TYR A 15 -2.38 -0.93 8.82
N LYS A 16 -2.46 -2.15 8.30
CA LYS A 16 -2.96 -3.36 8.99
C LYS A 16 -1.95 -4.50 8.81
N PRO A 17 -0.81 -4.48 9.54
CA PRO A 17 0.34 -5.35 9.27
C PRO A 17 0.03 -6.85 9.20
N TYR A 18 -0.94 -7.31 10.00
CA TYR A 18 -1.25 -8.72 10.19
C TYR A 18 -2.56 -9.17 9.50
N LEU A 19 -3.25 -8.26 8.81
CA LEU A 19 -4.52 -8.58 8.20
C LEU A 19 -4.30 -9.46 6.95
N GLU A 20 -5.07 -10.53 6.83
CA GLU A 20 -4.95 -11.46 5.70
C GLU A 20 -5.54 -10.89 4.41
N ARG A 21 -5.12 -11.46 3.27
CA ARG A 21 -5.54 -10.98 1.95
C ARG A 21 -7.07 -10.98 1.79
N GLU A 22 -7.74 -12.04 2.25
CA GLU A 22 -9.19 -12.18 2.12
C GLU A 22 -9.93 -11.11 2.94
N ALA A 23 -9.56 -10.95 4.21
CA ALA A 23 -10.13 -9.91 5.07
C ALA A 23 -9.88 -8.48 4.54
N VAL A 24 -8.70 -8.23 3.93
CA VAL A 24 -8.43 -6.97 3.22
C VAL A 24 -9.38 -6.77 2.05
N CYS A 25 -9.60 -7.82 1.25
CA CYS A 25 -10.52 -7.76 0.12
C CYS A 25 -11.94 -7.43 0.59
N ASP A 26 -12.42 -8.10 1.63
CA ASP A 26 -13.76 -7.88 2.19
C ASP A 26 -13.93 -6.45 2.72
N ALA A 27 -12.95 -5.95 3.48
CA ALA A 27 -12.96 -4.57 3.98
C ALA A 27 -13.01 -3.53 2.84
N LEU A 28 -12.30 -3.79 1.74
CA LEU A 28 -12.28 -2.90 0.56
C LEU A 28 -13.50 -3.09 -0.37
N GLN A 29 -14.32 -4.13 -0.21
CA GLN A 29 -15.51 -4.30 -1.05
C GLN A 29 -16.52 -3.16 -0.85
N GLN A 30 -16.65 -2.67 0.38
CA GLN A 30 -17.62 -1.63 0.76
C GLN A 30 -17.02 -0.22 0.81
N ALA A 31 -15.71 -0.08 0.64
CA ALA A 31 -15.02 1.20 0.69
C ALA A 31 -15.12 1.98 -0.64
N ASP A 32 -14.85 3.28 -0.56
CA ASP A 32 -14.80 4.18 -1.72
C ASP A 32 -13.62 3.87 -2.65
N TYR A 33 -13.69 4.35 -3.90
CA TYR A 33 -12.57 4.23 -4.83
C TYR A 33 -11.35 4.99 -4.33
N GLY A 34 -10.17 4.41 -4.52
CA GLY A 34 -8.91 4.93 -3.98
C GLY A 34 -8.65 4.55 -2.52
N ALA A 35 -9.65 4.01 -1.80
CA ALA A 35 -9.41 3.38 -0.50
C ALA A 35 -8.38 2.26 -0.63
N PHE A 36 -7.47 2.16 0.35
CA PHE A 36 -6.41 1.17 0.31
C PHE A 36 -6.04 0.66 1.70
N ILE A 37 -5.49 -0.56 1.74
CA ILE A 37 -4.90 -1.14 2.94
C ILE A 37 -3.46 -1.57 2.62
N LEU A 38 -2.53 -1.14 3.47
CA LEU A 38 -1.14 -1.60 3.48
C LEU A 38 -0.97 -2.66 4.57
N ARG A 39 -0.33 -3.77 4.26
CA ARG A 39 -0.01 -4.84 5.22
C ARG A 39 1.37 -5.42 4.98
N ASN A 40 1.88 -6.21 5.92
CA ASN A 40 3.09 -6.98 5.67
C ASN A 40 2.81 -8.08 4.64
N SER A 41 3.77 -8.29 3.73
CA SER A 41 3.68 -9.40 2.80
C SER A 41 4.00 -10.71 3.52
N THR A 42 3.11 -11.69 3.40
CA THR A 42 3.29 -13.03 3.96
C THR A 42 4.05 -13.95 2.99
N THR A 43 4.16 -13.57 1.72
CA THR A 43 4.80 -14.37 0.67
C THR A 43 6.19 -13.86 0.28
N HIS A 44 6.51 -12.60 0.62
CA HIS A 44 7.80 -11.98 0.31
C HIS A 44 8.34 -11.29 1.57
N THR A 45 9.45 -11.80 2.10
CA THR A 45 10.12 -11.27 3.29
C THR A 45 10.45 -9.79 3.12
N ASP A 46 10.28 -9.00 4.18
CA ASP A 46 10.57 -7.55 4.24
C ASP A 46 9.89 -6.69 3.16
N CYS A 47 8.80 -7.19 2.57
CA CYS A 47 7.96 -6.45 1.63
C CYS A 47 6.60 -6.13 2.24
N TYR A 48 5.89 -5.21 1.60
CA TYR A 48 4.52 -4.83 1.97
C TYR A 48 3.58 -5.13 0.81
N ALA A 49 2.34 -5.51 1.12
CA ALA A 49 1.29 -5.64 0.13
C ALA A 49 0.34 -4.44 0.26
N LEU A 50 0.21 -3.69 -0.84
CA LEU A 50 -0.72 -2.59 -0.99
C LEU A 50 -1.94 -3.09 -1.78
N SER A 51 -3.12 -3.08 -1.17
CA SER A 51 -4.38 -3.41 -1.83
C SER A 51 -5.21 -2.16 -2.00
N ILE A 52 -5.79 -1.93 -3.19
CA ILE A 52 -6.50 -0.68 -3.52
C ILE A 52 -7.85 -1.01 -4.14
N LYS A 53 -8.90 -0.30 -3.71
CA LYS A 53 -10.24 -0.34 -4.30
C LYS A 53 -10.28 0.52 -5.56
N VAL A 54 -10.65 -0.09 -6.69
CA VAL A 54 -10.65 0.54 -8.01
C VAL A 54 -12.00 0.36 -8.72
N PRO A 55 -12.34 1.22 -9.69
CA PRO A 55 -13.55 1.03 -10.48
C PRO A 55 -13.44 -0.20 -11.42
N LYS A 56 -14.51 -1.00 -11.53
CA LYS A 56 -14.55 -2.22 -12.37
C LYS A 56 -14.31 -2.00 -13.86
N PHE A 57 -14.48 -0.78 -14.36
CA PHE A 57 -14.19 -0.47 -15.76
C PHE A 57 -12.68 -0.29 -16.05
N THR A 58 -11.86 -0.18 -15.00
CA THR A 58 -10.40 -0.01 -15.13
C THR A 58 -9.61 -1.32 -15.02
N HIS A 59 -10.19 -2.36 -14.39
CA HIS A 59 -9.54 -3.65 -14.13
C HIS A 59 -10.56 -4.79 -14.01
N GLU A 60 -10.15 -6.01 -14.36
CA GLU A 60 -10.97 -7.23 -14.23
C GLU A 60 -11.45 -7.50 -12.78
N SER A 61 -10.68 -7.01 -11.80
CA SER A 61 -11.03 -6.99 -10.38
C SER A 61 -11.22 -5.56 -9.89
N ASN A 62 -12.20 -5.35 -9.00
CA ASN A 62 -12.37 -4.06 -8.31
C ASN A 62 -11.37 -3.85 -7.16
N ILE A 63 -10.47 -4.80 -6.93
CA ILE A 63 -9.38 -4.69 -5.97
C ILE A 63 -8.09 -5.13 -6.66
N VAL A 64 -7.10 -4.24 -6.67
CA VAL A 64 -5.77 -4.47 -7.23
C VAL A 64 -4.74 -4.56 -6.12
N HIS A 65 -3.65 -5.30 -6.37
CA HIS A 65 -2.62 -5.56 -5.38
C HIS A 65 -1.24 -5.27 -5.94
N TYR A 66 -0.44 -4.54 -5.17
CA TYR A 66 0.93 -4.20 -5.49
C TYR A 66 1.85 -4.68 -4.37
N LEU A 67 3.06 -5.10 -4.74
CA LEU A 67 4.11 -5.36 -3.77
C LEU A 67 4.99 -4.12 -3.65
N ILE A 68 5.24 -3.65 -2.44
CA ILE A 68 6.22 -2.61 -2.15
C ILE A 68 7.46 -3.30 -1.58
N GLU A 69 8.59 -3.08 -2.24
CA GLU A 69 9.89 -3.64 -1.87
C GLU A 69 10.66 -2.61 -1.04
N LYS A 70 11.29 -3.07 0.03
CA LYS A 70 12.32 -2.32 0.74
C LYS A 70 13.69 -2.60 0.10
N ILE A 71 14.43 -1.55 -0.21
CA ILE A 71 15.75 -1.61 -0.84
C ILE A 71 16.70 -0.78 0.00
N ILE A 72 17.95 -1.22 0.14
CA ILE A 72 19.00 -0.44 0.81
C ILE A 72 19.84 0.25 -0.24
N VAL A 73 19.91 1.58 -0.19
CA VAL A 73 20.76 2.43 -1.04
C VAL A 73 21.62 3.26 -0.11
N ASP A 74 22.94 3.17 -0.24
CA ASP A 74 23.91 3.90 0.60
C ASP A 74 23.62 3.76 2.11
N SER A 75 23.36 2.53 2.55
CA SER A 75 22.99 2.17 3.93
C SER A 75 21.66 2.77 4.44
N CYS A 76 20.90 3.44 3.58
CA CYS A 76 19.60 4.02 3.90
C CYS A 76 18.45 3.20 3.28
N PRO A 77 17.35 2.98 4.02
CA PRO A 77 16.18 2.30 3.48
C PRO A 77 15.48 3.19 2.45
N ASN A 78 15.05 2.56 1.35
CA ASN A 78 14.22 3.14 0.31
C ASN A 78 13.11 2.15 -0.04
N TYR A 79 12.01 2.67 -0.58
CA TYR A 79 10.80 1.91 -0.88
C TYR A 79 10.36 2.18 -2.30
N ARG A 80 9.89 1.14 -3.00
CA ARG A 80 9.30 1.28 -4.33
C ARG A 80 8.20 0.27 -4.55
N ILE A 81 7.29 0.58 -5.48
CA ILE A 81 6.39 -0.43 -6.02
C ILE A 81 7.22 -1.37 -6.92
N LYS A 82 7.07 -2.68 -6.74
CA LYS A 82 7.78 -3.70 -7.51
C LYS A 82 7.55 -3.49 -9.00
N GLY A 83 8.63 -3.49 -9.78
CA GLY A 83 8.62 -3.23 -11.22
C GLY A 83 8.75 -1.75 -11.60
N THR A 84 8.88 -0.85 -10.63
CA THR A 84 9.10 0.59 -10.88
C THR A 84 10.55 1.00 -10.61
N ILE A 85 10.97 2.13 -11.18
CA ILE A 85 12.32 2.69 -10.96
C ILE A 85 12.30 3.71 -9.82
N LYS A 86 11.18 4.42 -9.64
CA LYS A 86 11.03 5.50 -8.66
C LYS A 86 11.08 4.96 -7.24
N GLN A 87 11.90 5.59 -6.41
CA GLN A 87 12.13 5.21 -5.03
C GLN A 87 11.76 6.34 -4.09
N PHE A 88 11.42 5.97 -2.86
CA PHE A 88 10.97 6.87 -1.82
C PHE A 88 11.70 6.56 -0.51
N PRO A 89 12.10 7.58 0.26
CA PRO A 89 12.84 7.38 1.51
C PRO A 89 12.00 6.69 2.60
N THR A 90 10.67 6.84 2.56
CA THR A 90 9.75 6.20 3.52
C THR A 90 8.51 5.67 2.83
N LEU A 91 7.84 4.68 3.45
CA LEU A 91 6.52 4.20 2.98
C LEU A 91 5.51 5.33 2.92
N LEU A 92 5.45 6.18 3.95
CA LEU A 92 4.55 7.31 3.97
C LEU A 92 4.77 8.25 2.78
N SER A 93 6.02 8.58 2.45
CA SER A 93 6.32 9.46 1.30
C SER A 93 5.90 8.84 -0.05
N LEU A 94 6.03 7.51 -0.20
CA LEU A 94 5.51 6.78 -1.35
C LEU A 94 3.98 6.92 -1.44
N LEU A 95 3.28 6.71 -0.34
CA LEU A 95 1.81 6.76 -0.31
C LEU A 95 1.28 8.19 -0.51
N ILE A 96 1.92 9.19 0.10
CA ILE A 96 1.59 10.62 -0.11
C ILE A 96 1.76 10.99 -1.58
N HIS A 97 2.87 10.62 -2.20
CA HIS A 97 3.08 10.88 -3.62
C HIS A 97 1.94 10.30 -4.48
N HIS A 98 1.57 9.04 -4.23
CA HIS A 98 0.51 8.35 -4.96
C HIS A 98 -0.92 8.80 -4.59
N SER A 99 -1.09 9.58 -3.52
CA SER A 99 -2.36 10.26 -3.23
C SER A 99 -2.62 11.47 -4.13
N VAL A 100 -1.56 12.04 -4.71
CA VAL A 100 -1.63 13.20 -5.60
C VAL A 100 -1.47 12.79 -7.06
N MET A 101 -0.58 11.84 -7.36
CA MET A 101 -0.28 11.42 -8.73
C MET A 101 -0.35 9.89 -8.86
N PRO A 102 -1.27 9.33 -9.68
CA PRO A 102 -1.49 7.88 -9.71
C PRO A 102 -0.30 7.12 -10.31
N GLU A 103 0.38 7.69 -11.32
CA GLU A 103 1.47 7.06 -12.07
C GLU A 103 1.12 5.66 -12.59
N ILE A 104 1.63 4.63 -11.92
CA ILE A 104 1.47 3.20 -12.22
C ILE A 104 0.15 2.66 -11.65
N LEU A 105 -0.41 3.32 -10.63
CA LEU A 105 -1.67 2.93 -10.03
C LEU A 105 -2.84 3.35 -10.94
N PRO A 106 -3.95 2.61 -10.95
CA PRO A 106 -5.14 2.95 -11.73
C PRO A 106 -5.91 4.16 -11.19
N ILE A 107 -5.67 4.52 -9.93
CA ILE A 107 -6.29 5.66 -9.24
C ILE A 107 -5.35 6.17 -8.15
N THR A 108 -5.54 7.43 -7.75
CA THR A 108 -4.85 8.00 -6.59
C THR A 108 -5.31 7.35 -5.29
N LEU A 109 -4.41 7.34 -4.29
CA LEU A 109 -4.70 6.81 -2.97
C LEU A 109 -5.50 7.79 -2.12
N ASN A 110 -6.55 7.31 -1.44
CA ASN A 110 -7.28 8.08 -0.45
C ASN A 110 -6.71 7.83 0.96
N LEU A 111 -5.91 8.78 1.45
CA LEU A 111 -5.29 8.71 2.79
C LEU A 111 -6.27 8.93 3.95
N ASN A 112 -7.45 9.48 3.69
CA ASN A 112 -8.43 9.84 4.72
C ASN A 112 -9.36 8.69 5.10
N GLU A 113 -9.30 7.58 4.36
CA GLU A 113 -10.23 6.49 4.55
C GLU A 113 -10.05 5.79 5.90
N SER A 114 -11.19 5.48 6.53
CA SER A 114 -11.22 4.84 7.84
C SER A 114 -11.91 3.50 7.75
N PHE A 115 -11.15 2.43 7.91
CA PHE A 115 -11.72 1.08 7.96
C PHE A 115 -12.16 0.75 9.39
N THR A 116 -13.45 0.42 9.54
CA THR A 116 -13.94 -0.29 10.73
C THR A 116 -13.75 -1.78 10.45
N ILE A 117 -12.63 -2.33 10.93
CA ILE A 117 -12.29 -3.76 10.81
C ILE A 117 -12.32 -4.36 12.20
#